data_AF-A0A5J9SVN9-F1
#
_entry.id   AF-A0A5J9SVN9-F1
#
_cell.length_a   1.000
_cell.length_b   1.000
_cell.length_c   1.000
_cell.angle_alpha   90.00
_cell.angle_beta   90.00
_cell.angle_gamma   90.00
#
_symmetry.space_group_name_H-M   'P 1'
#
loop_
_entity.id
_entity.type
_entity.pdbx_description
1 polymer ?
#
loop_
_entity_poly.entity_id
_entity_poly.type
_entity_poly.pdbx_seq_one_letter_code
_entity_poly.pdbx_strand_id
1 'polypeptide(L)'
;MQVTLGDSRMKSEWLRSQGERLRHRSSERAVAAQAIVTAEASRADLLKEARRGRRSERAGDVERRAVILAAEVKAERELREVAEVAFANLSSELAQLRDQNGVLEQELLESQAAVGELDNLRLAFVHSCSKLGMKVTNDLHETTRQVLVLPTHVRALEENAMEGGIRLSFTVVHSHYEPDVGVELMSEGFAEGVSPETLAAFEEEVRRDAERLLAKYKEEFLLRPPAAED
;
A
#
# COMPACT_ATOMS: atom_id res chain seq x y z
N MET A 1 35.58 117.87 84.97
CA MET A 1 35.40 116.39 85.10
C MET A 1 34.00 116.03 84.57
N GLN A 2 33.82 115.84 83.25
CA GLN A 2 32.51 115.50 82.66
C GLN A 2 32.55 115.08 81.16
N VAL A 3 33.51 114.25 80.72
CA VAL A 3 33.61 113.80 79.30
C VAL A 3 33.58 112.27 79.12
N THR A 4 33.58 111.47 80.19
CA THR A 4 33.72 109.99 80.10
C THR A 4 32.41 109.20 80.13
N LEU A 5 31.26 109.83 80.38
CA LEU A 5 29.96 109.14 80.53
C LEU A 5 29.14 109.00 79.22
N GLY A 6 29.41 109.82 78.20
CA GLY A 6 28.67 109.79 76.92
C GLY A 6 29.06 108.61 76.02
N ASP A 7 30.35 108.31 75.92
CA ASP A 7 30.89 107.24 75.07
C ASP A 7 30.48 105.82 75.53
N SER A 8 30.30 105.64 76.84
CA SER A 8 29.89 104.35 77.42
C SER A 8 28.44 103.99 77.10
N ARG A 9 27.56 104.98 76.88
CA ARG A 9 26.14 104.76 76.58
C ARG A 9 25.93 104.36 75.12
N MET A 10 26.63 105.03 74.21
CA MET A 10 26.57 104.76 72.77
C MET A 10 27.12 103.36 72.43
N LYS A 11 28.20 102.93 73.12
CA LYS A 11 28.75 101.58 72.98
C LYS A 11 27.81 100.49 73.52
N SER A 12 27.07 100.77 74.59
CA SER A 12 26.08 99.85 75.17
C SER A 12 24.86 99.66 74.27
N GLU A 13 24.39 100.73 73.64
CA GLU A 13 23.29 100.67 72.65
C GLU A 13 23.72 99.99 71.35
N TRP A 14 24.95 100.22 70.87
CA TRP A 14 25.50 99.51 69.72
C TRP A 14 25.64 98.00 69.96
N LEU A 15 26.14 97.59 71.13
CA LEU A 15 26.22 96.17 71.53
C LEU A 15 24.83 95.54 71.66
N ARG A 16 23.83 96.29 72.16
CA ARG A 16 22.44 95.82 72.23
C ARG A 16 21.84 95.61 70.84
N SER A 17 22.03 96.55 69.92
CA SER A 17 21.60 96.43 68.52
C SER A 17 22.33 95.31 67.75
N GLN A 18 23.62 95.09 68.03
CA GLN A 18 24.36 93.95 67.49
C GLN A 18 23.84 92.63 68.06
N GLY A 19 23.55 92.58 69.36
CA GLY A 19 22.95 91.42 70.02
C GLY A 19 21.56 91.10 69.48
N GLU A 20 20.72 92.10 69.22
CA GLU A 20 19.40 91.93 68.60
C GLU A 20 19.50 91.44 67.16
N ARG A 21 20.44 91.99 66.35
CA ARG A 21 20.71 91.50 65.00
C ARG A 21 21.20 90.04 65.00
N LEU A 22 22.05 89.66 65.95
CA LEU A 22 22.51 88.28 66.09
C LEU A 22 21.37 87.35 66.51
N ARG A 23 20.48 87.78 67.41
CA ARG A 23 19.28 87.02 67.78
C ARG A 23 18.31 86.88 66.61
N HIS A 24 18.10 87.94 65.83
CA HIS A 24 17.27 87.90 64.62
C HIS A 24 17.85 86.92 63.60
N ARG A 25 19.15 87.03 63.28
CA ARG A 25 19.84 86.11 62.38
C ARG A 25 19.87 84.67 62.91
N SER A 26 19.97 84.48 64.22
CA SER A 26 19.88 83.17 64.85
C SER A 26 18.47 82.59 64.75
N SER A 27 17.45 83.41 64.91
CA SER A 27 16.04 83.03 64.74
C SER A 27 15.72 82.69 63.28
N GLU A 28 16.15 83.52 62.33
CA GLU A 28 16.05 83.24 60.89
C GLU A 28 16.77 81.96 60.50
N ARG A 29 17.97 81.72 61.05
CA ARG A 29 18.70 80.46 60.84
C ARG A 29 17.98 79.26 61.46
N ALA A 30 17.35 79.41 62.63
CA ALA A 30 16.56 78.35 63.25
C ALA A 30 15.31 78.02 62.41
N VAL A 31 14.62 79.05 61.89
CA VAL A 31 13.48 78.89 60.98
C VAL A 31 13.93 78.24 59.67
N ALA A 32 15.05 78.67 59.09
CA ALA A 32 15.61 78.08 57.88
C ALA A 32 16.05 76.62 58.10
N ALA A 33 16.67 76.31 59.25
CA ALA A 33 17.04 74.95 59.61
C ALA A 33 15.79 74.07 59.77
N GLN A 34 14.74 74.58 60.40
CA GLN A 34 13.47 73.85 60.52
C GLN A 34 12.80 73.66 59.16
N ALA A 35 12.84 74.66 58.27
CA ALA A 35 12.34 74.55 56.90
C ALA A 35 13.11 73.47 56.09
N ILE A 36 14.43 73.40 56.26
CA ILE A 36 15.27 72.36 55.64
C ILE A 36 14.88 70.98 56.18
N VAL A 37 14.76 70.81 57.49
CA VAL A 37 14.35 69.54 58.09
C VAL A 37 12.97 69.11 57.60
N THR A 38 12.01 70.04 57.49
CA THR A 38 10.69 69.73 56.93
C THR A 38 10.76 69.37 55.44
N ALA A 39 11.56 70.08 54.65
CA ALA A 39 11.73 69.79 53.23
C ALA A 39 12.44 68.45 52.99
N GLU A 40 13.40 68.10 53.83
CA GLU A 40 14.07 66.79 53.82
C GLU A 40 13.13 65.66 54.21
N ALA A 41 12.27 65.87 55.22
CA ALA A 41 11.23 64.92 55.59
C ALA A 41 10.24 64.70 54.43
N SER A 42 9.73 65.78 53.82
CA SER A 42 8.85 65.68 52.66
C SER A 42 9.52 64.99 51.47
N ARG A 43 10.81 65.27 51.22
CA ARG A 43 11.58 64.61 50.16
C ARG A 43 11.76 63.11 50.44
N ALA A 44 12.00 62.74 51.70
CA ALA A 44 12.13 61.34 52.09
C ALA A 44 10.81 60.57 51.88
N ASP A 45 9.67 61.19 52.16
CA ASP A 45 8.38 60.56 51.96
C ASP A 45 7.99 60.44 50.48
N LEU A 46 8.24 61.47 49.65
CA LEU A 46 8.09 61.38 48.20
C LEU A 46 8.96 60.28 47.58
N LEU A 47 10.19 60.10 48.07
CA LEU A 47 11.06 59.00 47.62
C LEU A 47 10.54 57.62 48.02
N LYS A 48 9.93 57.48 49.21
CA LYS A 48 9.29 56.23 49.62
C LYS A 48 8.08 55.92 48.75
N GLU A 49 7.23 56.91 48.48
CA GLU A 49 6.07 56.76 47.60
C GLU A 49 6.48 56.39 46.18
N ALA A 50 7.46 57.09 45.59
CA ALA A 50 7.99 56.76 44.26
C ALA A 50 8.65 55.37 44.18
N ARG A 51 9.19 54.85 45.29
CA ARG A 51 9.70 53.47 45.38
C ARG A 51 8.57 52.45 45.50
N ARG A 52 7.51 52.76 46.25
CA ARG A 52 6.31 51.92 46.37
C ARG A 52 5.55 51.83 45.04
N GLY A 53 5.34 52.95 44.36
CA GLY A 53 4.73 53.00 43.03
C GLY A 53 5.52 52.15 42.02
N ARG A 54 6.83 52.35 41.90
CA ARG A 54 7.68 51.53 41.01
C ARG A 54 7.72 50.05 41.38
N ARG A 55 7.66 49.69 42.68
CA ARG A 55 7.56 48.28 43.10
C ARG A 55 6.20 47.69 42.75
N SER A 56 5.12 48.45 42.94
CA SER A 56 3.76 48.03 42.61
C SER A 56 3.57 47.85 41.09
N GLU A 57 4.06 48.78 40.28
CA GLU A 57 4.04 48.69 38.82
C GLU A 57 4.85 47.48 38.32
N ARG A 58 6.09 47.32 38.83
CA ARG A 58 6.91 46.15 38.49
C ARG A 58 6.26 44.84 38.92
N ALA A 59 5.63 44.79 40.09
CA ALA A 59 4.92 43.59 40.54
C ALA A 59 3.73 43.28 39.61
N GLY A 60 2.92 44.28 39.25
CA GLY A 60 1.82 44.12 38.32
C GLY A 60 2.27 43.72 36.90
N ASP A 61 3.41 44.22 36.43
CA ASP A 61 3.99 43.83 35.13
C ASP A 61 4.52 42.39 35.14
N VAL A 62 5.14 41.96 36.25
CA VAL A 62 5.59 40.56 36.42
C VAL A 62 4.40 39.62 36.47
N GLU A 63 3.33 39.99 37.18
CA GLU A 63 2.11 39.20 37.27
C GLU A 63 1.40 39.08 35.92
N ARG A 64 1.26 40.20 35.19
CA ARG A 64 0.73 40.18 33.81
C ARG A 64 1.55 39.29 32.88
N ARG A 65 2.88 39.37 32.95
CA ARG A 65 3.77 38.51 32.16
C ARG A 65 3.64 37.04 32.55
N ALA A 66 3.53 36.73 33.84
CA ALA A 66 3.34 35.36 34.31
C ALA A 66 2.01 34.77 33.80
N VAL A 67 0.93 35.57 33.78
CA VAL A 67 -0.37 35.15 33.23
C VAL A 67 -0.28 34.91 31.72
N ILE A 68 0.38 35.78 30.96
CA ILE A 68 0.58 35.60 29.51
C ILE A 68 1.39 34.33 29.23
N LEU A 69 2.52 34.14 29.93
CA LEU A 69 3.35 32.94 29.78
C LEU A 69 2.60 31.66 30.16
N ALA A 70 1.77 31.68 31.21
CA ALA A 70 0.96 30.53 31.57
C ALA A 70 -0.09 30.20 30.50
N ALA A 71 -0.68 31.22 29.86
CA ALA A 71 -1.61 31.03 28.75
C ALA A 71 -0.92 30.48 27.49
N GLU A 72 0.28 30.98 27.16
CA GLU A 72 1.11 30.47 26.06
C GLU A 72 1.51 29.02 26.28
N VAL A 73 2.00 28.67 27.48
CA VAL A 73 2.35 27.28 27.82
C VAL A 73 1.14 26.35 27.77
N LYS A 74 -0.05 26.82 28.15
CA LYS A 74 -1.29 26.05 28.04
C LYS A 74 -1.66 25.82 26.57
N ALA A 75 -1.59 26.85 25.73
CA ALA A 75 -1.86 26.74 24.30
C ALA A 75 -0.85 25.81 23.60
N GLU A 76 0.44 25.89 23.94
CA GLU A 76 1.46 24.98 23.41
C GLU A 76 1.21 23.51 23.80
N ARG A 77 0.76 23.26 25.03
CA ARG A 77 0.38 21.90 25.47
C ARG A 77 -0.82 21.38 24.70
N GLU A 78 -1.86 22.19 24.54
CA GLU A 78 -3.05 21.80 23.76
C GLU A 78 -2.68 21.48 22.30
N LEU A 79 -1.85 22.32 21.66
CA LEU A 79 -1.36 22.06 20.30
C LEU A 79 -0.50 20.80 20.22
N ARG A 80 0.33 20.55 21.23
CA ARG A 80 1.15 19.34 21.31
C ARG A 80 0.31 18.08 21.44
N GLU A 81 -0.72 18.09 22.29
CA GLU A 81 -1.63 16.95 22.44
C GLU A 81 -2.36 16.65 21.12
N VAL A 82 -2.84 17.69 20.42
CA VAL A 82 -3.46 17.54 19.09
C VAL A 82 -2.47 16.96 18.08
N ALA A 83 -1.23 17.44 18.08
CA ALA A 83 -0.18 16.92 17.19
C ALA A 83 0.15 15.45 17.49
N GLU A 84 0.30 15.07 18.76
CA GLU A 84 0.58 13.69 19.17
C GLU A 84 -0.54 12.73 18.74
N VAL A 85 -1.81 13.13 18.90
CA VAL A 85 -2.96 12.35 18.40
C VAL A 85 -2.94 12.24 16.88
N ALA A 86 -2.68 13.34 16.16
CA ALA A 86 -2.58 13.33 14.70
C ALA A 86 -1.45 12.40 14.20
N PHE A 87 -0.30 12.42 14.87
CA PHE A 87 0.81 11.51 14.56
C PHE A 87 0.47 10.05 14.82
N ALA A 88 -0.23 9.75 15.91
CA ALA A 88 -0.68 8.39 16.21
C ALA A 88 -1.65 7.88 15.14
N ASN A 89 -2.61 8.71 14.72
CA ASN A 89 -3.57 8.37 13.66
C ASN A 89 -2.86 8.12 12.33
N LEU A 90 -1.99 9.03 11.89
CA LEU A 90 -1.22 8.86 10.65
C LEU A 90 -0.32 7.62 10.69
N SER A 91 0.27 7.30 11.85
CA SER A 91 1.09 6.10 12.01
C SER A 91 0.25 4.82 11.87
N SER A 92 -0.97 4.82 12.43
CA SER A 92 -1.92 3.72 12.28
C SER A 92 -2.37 3.54 10.82
N GLU A 93 -2.71 4.64 10.14
CA GLU A 93 -3.09 4.61 8.72
C GLU A 93 -1.95 4.11 7.83
N LEU A 94 -0.71 4.55 8.09
CA LEU A 94 0.47 4.05 7.37
C LEU A 94 0.74 2.57 7.61
N ALA A 95 0.51 2.07 8.83
CA ALA A 95 0.63 0.64 9.11
C ALA A 95 -0.43 -0.15 8.32
N GLN A 96 -1.69 0.31 8.35
CA GLN A 96 -2.78 -0.33 7.62
C GLN A 96 -2.54 -0.34 6.10
N LEU A 97 -2.05 0.76 5.53
CA LEU A 97 -1.71 0.84 4.10
C LEU A 97 -0.55 -0.09 3.73
N ARG A 98 0.44 -0.26 4.62
CA ARG A 98 1.53 -1.23 4.40
C ARG A 98 1.02 -2.65 4.41
N ASP A 99 0.15 -2.99 5.35
CA ASP A 99 -0.45 -4.33 5.43
C ASP A 99 -1.29 -4.61 4.17
N GLN A 100 -2.10 -3.64 3.72
CA GLN A 100 -2.87 -3.75 2.48
C GLN A 100 -1.98 -3.90 1.25
N ASN A 101 -0.90 -3.13 1.14
CA ASN A 101 0.06 -3.29 0.05
C ASN A 101 0.70 -4.67 0.07
N GLY A 102 1.06 -5.19 1.25
CA GLY A 102 1.60 -6.55 1.37
C GLY A 102 0.63 -7.63 0.89
N VAL A 103 -0.66 -7.49 1.20
CA VAL A 103 -1.70 -8.40 0.68
C VAL A 103 -1.81 -8.30 -0.84
N LEU A 104 -1.86 -7.09 -1.40
CA LEU A 104 -1.96 -6.89 -2.85
C LEU A 104 -0.73 -7.40 -3.61
N GLU A 105 0.47 -7.24 -3.05
CA GLU A 105 1.70 -7.80 -3.63
C GLU A 105 1.67 -9.33 -3.66
N GLN A 106 1.13 -9.95 -2.60
CA GLN A 106 0.95 -11.40 -2.54
C GLN A 106 -0.10 -11.89 -3.56
N GLU A 107 -1.26 -11.25 -3.63
CA GLU A 107 -2.30 -11.57 -4.61
C GLU A 107 -1.80 -11.39 -6.05
N LEU A 108 -0.96 -10.38 -6.30
CA LEU A 108 -0.34 -10.17 -7.61
C LEU A 108 0.61 -11.32 -7.97
N LEU A 109 1.43 -11.79 -7.03
CA LEU A 109 2.32 -12.94 -7.25
C LEU A 109 1.54 -14.22 -7.55
N GLU A 110 0.47 -14.48 -6.79
CA GLU A 110 -0.39 -15.64 -7.01
C GLU A 110 -1.12 -15.58 -8.35
N SER A 111 -1.62 -14.40 -8.73
CA SER A 111 -2.24 -14.17 -10.04
C SER A 111 -1.25 -14.38 -11.18
N GLN A 112 -0.01 -13.89 -11.06
CA GLN A 112 1.03 -14.09 -12.05
C GLN A 112 1.41 -15.57 -12.21
N ALA A 113 1.50 -16.32 -11.10
CA ALA A 113 1.74 -17.75 -11.14
C ALA A 113 0.61 -18.49 -11.86
N ALA A 114 -0.65 -18.18 -11.53
CA ALA A 114 -1.82 -18.77 -12.18
C ALA A 114 -1.88 -18.47 -13.69
N VAL A 115 -1.57 -17.23 -14.10
CA VAL A 115 -1.48 -16.88 -15.54
C VAL A 115 -0.40 -17.70 -16.24
N GLY A 116 0.76 -17.89 -15.62
CA GLY A 116 1.82 -18.73 -16.16
C GLY A 116 1.40 -20.20 -16.34
N GLU A 117 0.66 -20.76 -15.39
CA GLU A 117 0.11 -22.12 -15.51
C GLU A 117 -0.92 -22.23 -16.64
N LEU A 118 -1.82 -21.27 -16.76
CA LEU A 118 -2.81 -21.22 -17.84
C LEU A 118 -2.15 -21.09 -19.21
N ASP A 119 -1.09 -20.30 -19.33
CA ASP A 119 -0.33 -20.19 -20.58
C ASP A 119 0.37 -21.50 -20.95
N ASN A 120 0.93 -22.22 -19.97
CA ASN A 120 1.51 -23.55 -20.20
C ASN A 120 0.45 -24.55 -20.69
N LEU A 121 -0.73 -24.57 -20.07
CA LEU A 121 -1.85 -25.42 -20.49
C LEU A 121 -2.31 -25.04 -21.91
N ARG A 122 -2.40 -23.74 -22.22
CA ARG A 122 -2.75 -23.25 -23.55
C ARG A 122 -1.76 -23.74 -24.60
N LEU A 123 -0.46 -23.63 -24.33
CA LEU A 123 0.59 -24.11 -25.23
C LEU A 123 0.55 -25.64 -25.41
N ALA A 124 0.34 -26.39 -24.34
CA ALA A 124 0.20 -27.84 -24.40
C ALA A 124 -1.02 -28.28 -25.22
N PHE A 125 -2.15 -27.57 -25.08
CA PHE A 125 -3.35 -27.77 -25.88
C PHE A 125 -3.09 -27.49 -27.36
N VAL A 126 -2.54 -26.32 -27.68
CA VAL A 126 -2.19 -25.92 -29.06
C VAL A 126 -1.27 -26.93 -29.73
N HIS A 127 -0.23 -27.39 -29.01
CA HIS A 127 0.67 -28.42 -29.50
C HIS A 127 -0.05 -29.76 -29.76
N SER A 128 -0.99 -30.14 -28.90
CA SER A 128 -1.80 -31.36 -29.08
C SER A 128 -2.73 -31.27 -30.30
N CYS A 129 -3.40 -30.13 -30.48
CA CYS A 129 -4.18 -29.85 -31.69
C CYS A 129 -3.32 -29.93 -32.96
N SER A 130 -2.10 -29.39 -32.93
CA SER A 130 -1.17 -29.50 -34.05
C SER A 130 -0.84 -30.95 -34.40
N LYS A 131 -0.61 -31.81 -33.39
CA LYS A 131 -0.33 -33.25 -33.61
C LYS A 131 -1.51 -33.99 -34.22
N LEU A 132 -2.73 -33.55 -33.92
CA LEU A 132 -3.96 -34.09 -34.48
C LEU A 132 -4.31 -33.49 -35.86
N GLY A 133 -3.43 -32.66 -36.43
CA GLY A 133 -3.65 -32.01 -37.73
C GLY A 133 -4.72 -30.92 -37.69
N MET A 134 -5.13 -30.45 -36.51
CA MET A 134 -6.04 -29.32 -36.38
C MET A 134 -5.28 -28.01 -36.64
N LYS A 135 -5.98 -27.01 -37.18
CA LYS A 135 -5.41 -25.69 -37.44
C LYS A 135 -4.99 -25.04 -36.12
N VAL A 136 -3.71 -24.70 -35.97
CA VAL A 136 -3.22 -23.99 -34.78
C VAL A 136 -3.60 -22.52 -34.85
N THR A 137 -4.04 -21.97 -33.72
CA THR A 137 -4.40 -20.56 -33.55
C THR A 137 -3.85 -20.03 -32.22
N ASN A 138 -3.50 -18.75 -32.19
CA ASN A 138 -3.15 -18.03 -30.95
C ASN A 138 -4.32 -17.20 -30.40
N ASP A 139 -5.46 -17.20 -31.10
CA ASP A 139 -6.66 -16.49 -30.68
C ASP A 139 -7.43 -17.32 -29.64
N LEU A 140 -7.82 -16.68 -28.52
CA LEU A 140 -8.52 -17.37 -27.43
C LEU A 140 -9.90 -17.86 -27.86
N HIS A 141 -10.65 -17.06 -28.62
CA HIS A 141 -11.99 -17.46 -29.05
C HIS A 141 -11.91 -18.67 -29.99
N GLU A 142 -10.95 -18.68 -30.91
CA GLU A 142 -10.74 -19.81 -31.80
C GLU A 142 -10.23 -21.04 -31.03
N THR A 143 -9.36 -20.87 -30.03
CA THR A 143 -8.92 -21.96 -29.14
C THR A 143 -10.12 -22.60 -28.43
N THR A 144 -11.02 -21.80 -27.87
CA THR A 144 -12.25 -22.30 -27.22
C THR A 144 -13.12 -23.09 -28.21
N ARG A 145 -13.27 -22.62 -29.45
CA ARG A 145 -14.00 -23.38 -30.48
C ARG A 145 -13.32 -24.70 -30.80
N GLN A 146 -11.98 -24.72 -30.85
CA GLN A 146 -11.22 -25.95 -31.10
C GLN A 146 -11.38 -26.95 -29.97
N VAL A 147 -11.40 -26.52 -28.71
CA VAL A 147 -11.67 -27.40 -27.56
C VAL A 147 -13.02 -28.10 -27.74
N LEU A 148 -14.05 -27.38 -28.20
CA LEU A 148 -15.39 -27.95 -28.41
C LEU A 148 -15.46 -28.94 -29.57
N VAL A 149 -14.67 -28.73 -30.64
CA VAL A 149 -14.66 -29.59 -31.84
C VAL A 149 -13.69 -30.76 -31.71
N LEU A 150 -12.72 -30.68 -30.80
CA LEU A 150 -11.67 -31.67 -30.59
C LEU A 150 -12.22 -33.11 -30.44
N PRO A 151 -13.25 -33.39 -29.62
CA PRO A 151 -13.76 -34.75 -29.48
C PRO A 151 -14.30 -35.34 -30.79
N THR A 152 -14.99 -34.52 -31.58
CA THR A 152 -15.53 -34.93 -32.89
C THR A 152 -14.40 -35.18 -33.89
N HIS A 153 -13.37 -34.33 -33.89
CA HIS A 153 -12.19 -34.50 -34.74
C HIS A 153 -11.40 -35.77 -34.40
N VAL A 154 -11.15 -36.02 -33.11
CA VAL A 154 -10.48 -37.24 -32.64
C VAL A 154 -11.26 -38.48 -33.04
N ARG A 155 -12.59 -38.47 -32.88
CA ARG A 155 -13.46 -39.58 -33.32
C ARG A 155 -13.32 -39.86 -34.82
N ALA A 156 -13.31 -38.83 -35.65
CA ALA A 156 -13.14 -39.00 -37.09
C ALA A 156 -11.76 -39.60 -37.44
N LEU A 157 -10.70 -39.21 -36.72
CA LEU A 157 -9.38 -39.80 -36.88
C LEU A 157 -9.36 -41.28 -36.48
N GLU A 158 -10.02 -41.65 -35.38
CA GLU A 158 -10.13 -43.04 -34.92
C GLU A 158 -10.90 -43.92 -35.92
N GLU A 159 -12.03 -43.42 -36.45
CA GLU A 159 -12.80 -44.14 -37.47
C GLU A 159 -11.97 -44.36 -38.75
N ASN A 160 -11.26 -43.33 -39.22
CA ASN A 160 -10.39 -43.45 -40.39
C ASN A 160 -9.21 -44.41 -40.16
N ALA A 161 -8.61 -44.39 -38.96
CA ALA A 161 -7.54 -45.30 -38.60
C ALA A 161 -8.02 -46.76 -38.54
N MET A 162 -9.22 -46.99 -37.99
CA MET A 162 -9.86 -48.30 -37.97
C MET A 162 -10.11 -48.82 -39.40
N GLU A 163 -10.74 -48.00 -40.25
CA GLU A 163 -11.00 -48.36 -41.64
C GLU A 163 -9.70 -48.67 -42.40
N GLY A 164 -8.67 -47.84 -42.21
CA GLY A 164 -7.35 -48.06 -42.78
C GLY A 164 -6.72 -49.38 -42.30
N GLY A 165 -6.83 -49.70 -41.01
CA GLY A 165 -6.34 -50.96 -40.43
C GLY A 165 -7.07 -52.18 -40.97
N ILE A 166 -8.39 -52.10 -41.13
CA ILE A 166 -9.21 -53.16 -41.75
C ILE A 166 -8.75 -53.38 -43.20
N ARG A 167 -8.68 -52.31 -44.00
CA ARG A 167 -8.23 -52.39 -45.41
C ARG A 167 -6.82 -52.95 -45.55
N LEU A 168 -5.89 -52.52 -44.69
CA LEU A 168 -4.52 -53.04 -44.70
C LEU A 168 -4.50 -54.53 -44.36
N SER A 169 -5.30 -54.97 -43.38
CA SER A 169 -5.41 -56.38 -43.02
C SER A 169 -5.91 -57.22 -44.19
N PHE A 170 -6.96 -56.79 -44.88
CA PHE A 170 -7.44 -57.45 -46.10
C PHE A 170 -6.38 -57.45 -47.21
N THR A 171 -5.67 -56.33 -47.41
CA THR A 171 -4.59 -56.24 -48.41
C THR A 171 -3.47 -57.24 -48.12
N VAL A 172 -3.05 -57.35 -46.86
CA VAL A 172 -2.03 -58.33 -46.43
C VAL A 172 -2.55 -59.75 -46.62
N VAL A 173 -3.80 -60.05 -46.24
CA VAL A 173 -4.37 -61.39 -46.46
C VAL A 173 -4.42 -61.71 -47.95
N HIS A 174 -4.93 -60.80 -48.79
CA HIS A 174 -5.02 -60.97 -50.23
C HIS A 174 -3.65 -61.22 -50.88
N SER A 175 -2.59 -60.52 -50.44
CA SER A 175 -1.24 -60.76 -50.95
C SER A 175 -0.73 -62.17 -50.67
N HIS A 176 -1.21 -62.87 -49.64
CA HIS A 176 -0.80 -64.27 -49.40
C HIS A 176 -1.45 -65.28 -50.36
N TYR A 177 -2.49 -64.86 -51.08
CA TYR A 177 -3.21 -65.71 -52.04
C TYR A 177 -3.09 -65.20 -53.48
N GLU A 178 -2.36 -64.10 -53.72
CA GLU A 178 -2.11 -63.59 -55.05
C GLU A 178 -1.22 -64.55 -55.85
N PRO A 179 -1.55 -64.83 -57.12
CA PRO A 179 -0.86 -65.83 -57.93
C PRO A 179 0.61 -65.47 -58.26
N ASP A 180 0.99 -64.20 -58.14
CA ASP A 180 2.35 -63.70 -58.44
C ASP A 180 3.24 -63.55 -57.19
N VAL A 181 2.75 -63.83 -55.98
CA VAL A 181 3.63 -63.91 -54.80
C VAL A 181 4.37 -65.22 -54.88
N GLY A 182 5.61 -65.20 -55.38
CA GLY A 182 6.49 -66.35 -55.62
C GLY A 182 6.37 -67.46 -54.56
N VAL A 183 5.40 -68.34 -54.79
CA VAL A 183 4.92 -69.34 -53.84
C VAL A 183 6.03 -70.35 -53.55
N GLU A 184 6.91 -70.61 -54.51
CA GLU A 184 8.06 -71.53 -54.40
C GLU A 184 9.01 -71.21 -53.24
N LEU A 185 9.13 -69.94 -52.81
CA LEU A 185 10.01 -69.57 -51.68
C LEU A 185 9.32 -69.68 -50.31
N MET A 186 7.99 -69.82 -50.27
CA MET A 186 7.21 -69.96 -49.03
C MET A 186 6.50 -71.32 -48.90
N SER A 187 6.55 -72.16 -49.93
CA SER A 187 5.82 -73.43 -50.03
C SER A 187 6.64 -74.66 -49.64
N GLU A 188 7.12 -74.73 -48.40
CA GLU A 188 7.21 -76.04 -47.73
C GLU A 188 5.93 -76.37 -46.94
N GLY A 189 4.88 -75.53 -47.00
CA GLY A 189 3.68 -75.78 -46.17
C GLY A 189 2.30 -75.30 -46.65
N PHE A 190 2.15 -74.54 -47.75
CA PHE A 190 0.81 -74.07 -48.17
C PHE A 190 0.52 -74.34 -49.64
N ALA A 191 -0.68 -74.89 -49.91
CA ALA A 191 -1.17 -75.29 -51.21
C ALA A 191 -1.56 -74.09 -52.11
N GLU A 192 -1.56 -74.32 -53.43
CA GLU A 192 -1.84 -73.35 -54.50
C GLU A 192 -2.95 -72.32 -54.18
N GLY A 193 -2.70 -71.09 -54.63
CA GLY A 193 -3.55 -69.92 -54.41
C GLY A 193 -5.02 -70.11 -54.77
N VAL A 194 -5.87 -69.49 -53.96
CA VAL A 194 -7.33 -69.47 -54.10
C VAL A 194 -7.71 -68.59 -55.29
N SER A 195 -8.66 -69.01 -56.15
CA SER A 195 -9.05 -68.21 -57.32
C SER A 195 -9.61 -66.83 -56.91
N PRO A 196 -9.45 -65.77 -57.72
CA PRO A 196 -9.99 -64.44 -57.41
C PRO A 196 -11.49 -64.45 -57.10
N GLU A 197 -12.29 -65.28 -57.79
CA GLU A 197 -13.72 -65.41 -57.48
C GLU A 197 -13.98 -66.02 -56.09
N THR A 198 -13.12 -66.94 -55.67
CA THR A 198 -13.25 -67.62 -54.38
C THR A 198 -12.81 -66.70 -53.23
N LEU A 199 -11.77 -65.88 -53.44
CA LEU A 199 -11.40 -64.81 -52.49
C LEU A 199 -12.51 -63.76 -52.35
N ALA A 200 -13.09 -63.32 -53.46
CA ALA A 200 -14.21 -62.38 -53.43
C ALA A 200 -15.44 -62.95 -52.69
N ALA A 201 -15.69 -64.26 -52.83
CA ALA A 201 -16.74 -64.94 -52.09
C ALA A 201 -16.46 -64.99 -50.58
N PHE A 202 -15.21 -65.23 -50.16
CA PHE A 202 -14.83 -65.16 -48.74
C PHE A 202 -14.91 -63.74 -48.18
N GLU A 203 -14.47 -62.73 -48.93
CA GLU A 203 -14.62 -61.34 -48.51
C GLU A 203 -16.09 -60.95 -48.34
N GLU A 204 -16.99 -61.38 -49.24
CA GLU A 204 -18.44 -61.22 -49.08
C GLU A 204 -18.97 -61.91 -47.81
N GLU A 205 -18.54 -63.14 -47.56
CA GLU A 205 -18.97 -63.92 -46.40
C GLU A 205 -18.57 -63.24 -45.08
N VAL A 206 -17.33 -62.76 -45.00
CA VAL A 206 -16.78 -62.13 -43.78
C VAL A 206 -17.18 -60.67 -43.65
N ARG A 207 -17.57 -59.99 -44.74
CA ARG A 207 -17.93 -58.56 -44.71
C ARG A 207 -19.05 -58.25 -43.73
N ARG A 208 -20.11 -59.06 -43.70
CA ARG A 208 -21.21 -58.89 -42.74
C ARG A 208 -20.74 -58.95 -41.30
N ASP A 209 -19.79 -59.82 -41.03
CA ASP A 209 -19.23 -60.01 -39.69
C ASP A 209 -18.31 -58.85 -39.32
N ALA A 210 -17.49 -58.36 -40.27
CA ALA A 210 -16.66 -57.17 -40.10
C ALA A 210 -17.49 -55.90 -39.88
N GLU A 211 -18.55 -55.69 -40.68
CA GLU A 211 -19.49 -54.57 -40.52
C GLU A 211 -20.21 -54.63 -39.17
N ARG A 212 -20.64 -55.82 -38.75
CA ARG A 212 -21.25 -56.03 -37.43
C ARG A 212 -20.28 -55.74 -36.30
N LEU A 213 -19.01 -56.14 -36.43
CA LEU A 213 -17.97 -55.85 -35.44
C LEU A 213 -17.68 -54.35 -35.37
N LEU A 214 -17.61 -53.67 -36.52
CA LEU A 214 -17.44 -52.22 -36.59
C LEU A 214 -18.62 -51.48 -35.94
N ALA A 215 -19.85 -51.94 -36.18
CA ALA A 215 -21.04 -51.39 -35.53
C ALA A 215 -21.01 -51.56 -34.00
N LYS A 216 -20.65 -52.76 -33.52
CA LYS A 216 -20.47 -53.02 -32.09
C LYS A 216 -19.37 -52.14 -31.47
N TYR A 217 -18.24 -52.00 -32.16
CA TYR A 217 -17.17 -51.12 -31.69
C TYR A 217 -17.65 -49.66 -31.57
N LYS A 218 -18.39 -49.17 -32.58
CA LYS A 218 -19.00 -47.83 -32.55
C LYS A 218 -19.97 -47.66 -31.39
N GLU A 219 -20.76 -48.69 -31.08
CA GLU A 219 -21.69 -48.68 -29.95
C GLU A 219 -20.99 -48.70 -28.59
N GLU A 220 -20.05 -49.61 -28.39
CA GLU A 220 -19.39 -49.82 -27.10
C GLU A 220 -18.34 -48.76 -26.77
N PHE A 221 -17.59 -48.29 -27.76
CA PHE A 221 -16.41 -47.45 -27.54
C PHE A 221 -16.57 -46.01 -28.04
N LEU A 222 -17.49 -45.75 -28.96
CA LEU A 222 -17.70 -44.41 -29.53
C LEU A 222 -19.03 -43.76 -29.11
N LEU A 223 -20.03 -44.50 -28.62
CA LEU A 223 -21.30 -43.95 -28.14
C LEU A 223 -21.36 -43.86 -26.61
N ARG A 224 -20.55 -42.97 -26.01
CA ARG A 224 -20.87 -42.40 -24.69
C ARG A 224 -20.19 -41.03 -24.46
N PRO A 225 -20.92 -39.91 -24.47
CA PRO A 225 -20.59 -38.81 -23.58
C PRO A 225 -20.95 -39.25 -22.15
N PRO A 226 -20.16 -38.93 -21.12
CA PRO A 226 -20.70 -38.96 -19.76
C PRO A 226 -21.94 -38.06 -19.76
N ALA A 227 -23.07 -38.60 -19.30
CA ALA A 227 -24.22 -37.77 -18.97
C ALA A 227 -23.72 -36.68 -18.03
N ALA A 228 -23.97 -35.42 -18.38
CA ALA A 228 -23.88 -34.34 -17.42
C ALA A 228 -24.83 -34.72 -16.27
N GLU A 229 -24.27 -35.01 -15.11
CA GLU A 229 -25.04 -35.04 -13.87
C GLU A 229 -25.41 -33.59 -13.55
N ASP A 230 -26.71 -33.30 -13.61
CA ASP A 230 -27.34 -32.10 -13.04
C ASP A 230 -27.37 -32.19 -11.51
#